data_AF-A0A972N679-F1
#
_entry.id   AF-A0A972N679-F1
#
_cell.length_a   1.000
_cell.length_b   1.000
_cell.length_c   1.000
_cell.angle_alpha   90.00
_cell.angle_beta   90.00
_cell.angle_gamma   90.00
#
_symmetry.space_group_name_H-M   'P 1'
#
loop_
_entity.id
_entity.type
_entity.pdbx_description
1 polymer ?
#
loop_
_entity_poly.entity_id
_entity_poly.type
_entity_poly.pdbx_seq_one_letter_code
_entity_poly.pdbx_strand_id
1 'polypeptide(L)'
;KNLEFAKNNILKIQIPKLYFQKENILNVEIPKLEFKLKNIQNIEIPKLLNEAQKIKLVEIKKINDKIISYRNEITQIDNKIKVLKYNISPANIQNSRVIGGFVTKDTPAKPKKRLILAVAFVTGLIFSIFLIFILEFWEENKKRLEESQ
;
A
#
# COMPACT_ATOMS: atom_id res chain seq x y z
N LYS A 1 80.34 11.61 69.52
CA LYS A 1 79.10 12.42 69.65
C LYS A 1 78.25 12.46 68.38
N ASN A 2 78.77 12.90 67.23
CA ASN A 2 77.94 13.09 66.01
C ASN A 2 77.40 11.75 65.41
N LEU A 3 78.25 10.72 65.34
CA LEU A 3 77.88 9.38 64.89
C LEU A 3 76.82 8.69 65.77
N GLU A 4 76.88 8.91 67.07
CA GLU A 4 75.96 8.32 68.05
C GLU A 4 74.58 8.98 67.99
N PHE A 5 74.55 10.30 67.75
CA PHE A 5 73.32 11.03 67.46
C PHE A 5 72.67 10.56 66.16
N ALA A 6 73.44 10.40 65.08
CA ALA A 6 72.95 9.88 63.81
C ALA A 6 72.39 8.45 63.96
N LYS A 7 73.11 7.57 64.67
CA LYS A 7 72.66 6.20 64.98
C LYS A 7 71.35 6.19 65.77
N ASN A 8 71.22 7.07 66.77
CA ASN A 8 69.99 7.17 67.56
C ASN A 8 68.81 7.72 66.76
N ASN A 9 69.02 8.69 65.87
CA ASN A 9 67.98 9.21 64.98
C ASN A 9 67.46 8.10 64.04
N ILE A 10 68.37 7.34 63.42
CA ILE A 10 68.02 6.22 62.56
C ILE A 10 67.20 5.18 63.33
N LEU A 11 67.69 4.73 64.49
CA LEU A 11 67.05 3.67 65.27
C LEU A 11 65.70 4.09 65.88
N LYS A 12 65.58 5.33 66.37
CA LYS A 12 64.40 5.75 67.13
C LYS A 12 63.35 6.49 66.30
N ILE A 13 63.71 7.01 65.12
CA ILE A 13 62.81 7.85 64.32
C ILE A 13 62.57 7.25 62.94
N GLN A 14 63.63 7.04 62.15
CA GLN A 14 63.46 6.59 60.76
C GLN A 14 62.96 5.14 60.67
N ILE A 15 63.55 4.20 61.41
CA ILE A 15 63.15 2.79 61.37
C ILE A 15 61.68 2.60 61.81
N PRO A 16 61.23 3.17 62.96
CA PRO A 16 59.83 3.06 63.35
C PRO A 16 58.86 3.68 62.35
N LYS A 17 59.21 4.83 61.76
CA LYS A 17 58.40 5.48 60.73
C LYS A 17 58.24 4.59 59.50
N LEU A 18 59.32 3.96 59.03
CA LEU A 18 59.29 3.03 57.89
C LEU A 18 58.47 1.78 58.21
N TYR A 19 58.57 1.24 59.43
CA TYR A 19 57.73 0.14 59.88
C TYR A 19 56.24 0.50 59.86
N PHE A 20 55.87 1.67 60.37
CA PHE A 20 54.49 2.16 60.34
C PHE A 20 53.98 2.35 58.91
N GLN A 21 54.80 2.91 58.02
CA GLN A 21 54.44 3.06 56.60
C GLN A 21 54.23 1.70 55.93
N LYS A 22 55.14 0.74 56.16
CA LYS A 22 55.00 -0.63 55.65
C LYS A 22 53.70 -1.28 56.15
N GLU A 23 53.42 -1.18 57.45
CA GLU A 23 52.19 -1.69 58.08
C GLU A 23 50.94 -1.10 57.45
N ASN A 24 50.92 0.22 57.24
CA ASN A 24 49.78 0.90 56.62
C ASN A 24 49.55 0.43 55.18
N ILE A 25 50.62 0.34 54.38
CA ILE A 25 50.53 -0.16 53.00
C ILE A 25 49.99 -1.59 52.98
N LEU A 26 50.53 -2.46 53.82
CA LEU A 26 50.19 -3.88 53.86
C LEU A 26 48.75 -4.13 54.32
N ASN A 27 48.33 -3.43 55.38
CA ASN A 27 47.09 -3.75 56.09
C ASN A 27 45.92 -2.84 55.67
N VAL A 28 46.17 -1.72 55.00
CA VAL A 28 45.15 -0.74 54.61
C VAL A 28 45.10 -0.52 53.11
N GLU A 29 46.22 -0.14 52.49
CA GLU A 29 46.21 0.25 51.07
C GLU A 29 46.02 -0.95 50.14
N ILE A 30 46.78 -2.04 50.34
CA ILE A 30 46.68 -3.25 49.51
C ILE A 30 45.27 -3.85 49.57
N PRO A 31 44.68 -4.15 50.75
CA PRO A 31 43.34 -4.72 50.82
C PRO A 31 42.26 -3.83 50.20
N LYS A 32 42.40 -2.50 50.34
CA LYS A 32 41.48 -1.54 49.73
C LYS A 32 41.57 -1.57 48.20
N LEU A 33 42.77 -1.67 47.64
CA LEU A 33 42.99 -1.79 46.20
C LEU A 33 42.49 -3.14 45.67
N GLU A 34 42.73 -4.24 46.39
CA GLU A 34 42.21 -5.56 46.06
C GLU A 34 40.68 -5.58 46.03
N PHE A 35 40.04 -4.95 47.02
CA PHE A 35 38.57 -4.84 47.05
C PHE A 35 38.04 -4.03 45.86
N LYS A 36 38.67 -2.89 45.54
CA LYS A 36 38.31 -2.09 44.35
C LYS A 36 38.47 -2.91 43.07
N LEU A 37 39.59 -3.60 42.92
CA LEU A 37 39.86 -4.44 41.76
C LEU A 37 38.83 -5.55 41.63
N LYS A 38 38.48 -6.21 42.74
CA LYS A 38 37.43 -7.24 42.78
C LYS A 38 36.06 -6.69 42.41
N ASN A 39 35.69 -5.49 42.85
CA ASN A 39 34.44 -4.84 42.46
C ASN A 39 34.40 -4.49 40.97
N ILE A 40 35.48 -3.92 40.44
CA ILE A 40 35.57 -3.58 39.01
C ILE A 40 35.41 -4.85 38.18
N GLN A 41 36.15 -5.92 38.52
CA GLN A 41 36.13 -7.18 37.80
C GLN A 41 34.78 -7.90 37.86
N ASN A 42 34.14 -7.95 39.02
CA ASN A 42 32.96 -8.79 39.23
C ASN A 42 31.63 -8.04 39.10
N ILE A 43 31.65 -6.70 39.16
CA ILE A 43 30.42 -5.89 39.17
C ILE A 43 30.40 -4.93 37.99
N GLU A 44 31.39 -4.04 37.88
CA GLU A 44 31.35 -2.96 36.89
C GLU A 44 31.55 -3.47 35.46
N ILE A 45 32.58 -4.29 35.22
CA ILE A 45 32.85 -4.85 33.89
C ILE A 45 31.67 -5.68 33.38
N PRO A 46 31.10 -6.65 34.14
CA PRO A 46 29.94 -7.41 33.67
C PRO A 46 28.71 -6.55 33.41
N LYS A 47 28.47 -5.53 34.24
CA LYS A 47 27.35 -4.59 34.04
C LYS A 47 27.51 -3.82 32.73
N LEU A 48 28.67 -3.23 32.49
CA LEU A 48 28.95 -2.49 31.26
C LEU A 48 28.88 -3.38 30.01
N LEU A 49 29.38 -4.62 30.10
CA LEU A 49 29.26 -5.60 29.02
C LEU A 49 27.79 -5.91 28.70
N ASN A 50 26.96 -6.13 29.71
CA ASN A 50 25.54 -6.39 29.53
C ASN A 50 24.81 -5.18 28.92
N GLU A 51 25.14 -3.96 29.34
CA GLU A 51 24.58 -2.73 28.77
C GLU A 51 24.98 -2.56 27.29
N ALA A 52 26.26 -2.76 26.96
CA ALA A 52 26.75 -2.72 25.58
C ALA A 52 26.07 -3.78 24.69
N GLN A 53 25.87 -4.99 25.21
CA GLN A 53 25.15 -6.05 24.50
C GLN A 53 23.69 -5.68 24.23
N LYS A 54 22.99 -5.08 25.20
CA LYS A 54 21.60 -4.61 25.03
C LYS A 54 21.51 -3.54 23.96
N ILE A 55 22.40 -2.55 23.98
CA ILE A 55 22.45 -1.48 22.97
C ILE A 55 22.64 -2.09 21.58
N LYS A 56 23.62 -2.98 21.44
CA LYS A 56 23.88 -3.68 20.17
C LYS A 56 22.66 -4.48 19.68
N LEU A 57 21.96 -5.17 20.57
CA LEU A 57 20.76 -5.92 20.23
C LEU A 57 19.62 -5.01 19.74
N VAL A 58 19.43 -3.85 20.39
CA VAL A 58 18.45 -2.85 19.97
C VAL A 58 18.79 -2.29 18.59
N GLU A 59 20.05 -1.99 18.32
CA GLU A 59 20.49 -1.50 17.00
C GLU A 59 20.29 -2.54 15.90
N ILE A 60 20.71 -3.79 16.16
CA ILE A 60 20.48 -4.90 15.23
C ILE A 60 19.00 -5.07 14.93
N LYS A 61 18.13 -5.01 15.96
CA LYS A 61 16.68 -5.10 15.78
C LYS A 61 16.15 -3.97 14.89
N LYS A 62 16.54 -2.71 15.17
CA LYS A 62 16.14 -1.55 14.35
C LYS A 62 16.56 -1.71 12.89
N ILE A 63 17.76 -2.23 12.64
CA ILE A 63 18.25 -2.49 11.28
C ILE A 63 17.43 -3.61 10.62
N ASN A 64 17.17 -4.70 11.34
CA ASN A 64 16.34 -5.80 10.83
C ASN A 64 14.92 -5.35 10.48
N ASP A 65 14.29 -4.54 11.34
CA ASP A 65 12.95 -4.00 11.09
C ASP A 65 12.91 -3.17 9.79
N LYS A 66 13.95 -2.34 9.55
CA LYS A 66 14.09 -1.60 8.28
C LYS A 66 14.27 -2.53 7.07
N ILE A 67 15.10 -3.57 7.19
CA ILE A 67 15.30 -4.56 6.12
C ILE A 67 13.98 -5.26 5.76
N ILE A 68 13.18 -5.63 6.76
CA ILE A 68 11.87 -6.25 6.55
C ILE A 68 10.92 -5.27 5.83
N SER A 69 10.88 -4.00 6.26
CA SER A 69 10.09 -2.96 5.59
C SER A 69 10.45 -2.84 4.12
N TYR A 70 11.74 -2.68 3.80
CA TYR A 70 12.20 -2.56 2.41
C TYR A 70 11.92 -3.82 1.59
N ARG A 71 12.05 -5.02 2.17
CA ARG A 71 11.69 -6.27 1.46
C ARG A 71 10.20 -6.32 1.12
N ASN A 72 9.34 -5.85 2.02
CA ASN A 72 7.90 -5.78 1.78
C ASN A 72 7.58 -4.78 0.66
N GLU A 73 8.22 -3.61 0.66
CA GLU A 73 8.08 -2.60 -0.39
C GLU A 73 8.51 -3.14 -1.76
N ILE A 74 9.67 -3.81 -1.84
CA ILE A 74 10.15 -4.47 -3.07
C ILE A 74 9.11 -5.47 -3.56
N THR A 75 8.57 -6.31 -2.67
CA THR A 75 7.57 -7.32 -3.04
C THR A 75 6.28 -6.67 -3.57
N GLN A 76 5.84 -5.57 -2.97
CA GLN A 76 4.68 -4.82 -3.46
C GLN A 76 4.93 -4.22 -4.84
N ILE A 77 6.12 -3.64 -5.06
CA ILE A 77 6.51 -3.08 -6.35
C ILE A 77 6.58 -4.17 -7.41
N ASP A 78 7.18 -5.33 -7.11
CA ASP A 78 7.24 -6.47 -8.03
C ASP A 78 5.86 -6.97 -8.41
N ASN A 79 4.92 -7.04 -7.46
CA ASN A 79 3.54 -7.41 -7.73
C ASN A 79 2.85 -6.38 -8.63
N LYS A 80 3.05 -5.07 -8.38
CA LYS A 80 2.54 -4.01 -9.26
C LYS A 80 3.11 -4.14 -10.67
N ILE A 81 4.41 -4.41 -10.80
CA ILE A 81 5.06 -4.63 -12.11
C ILE A 81 4.45 -5.84 -12.80
N LYS A 82 4.23 -6.96 -12.11
CA LYS A 82 3.58 -8.16 -12.69
C LYS A 82 2.16 -7.87 -13.16
N VAL A 83 1.37 -7.17 -12.35
CA VAL A 83 0.00 -6.78 -12.71
C VAL A 83 0.01 -5.85 -13.93
N LEU A 84 0.87 -4.83 -13.94
CA LEU A 84 1.00 -3.93 -15.08
C LEU A 84 1.44 -4.68 -16.35
N LYS A 85 2.45 -5.57 -16.25
CA LYS A 85 2.90 -6.42 -17.35
C LYS A 85 1.78 -7.31 -17.88
N TYR A 86 0.97 -7.90 -17.01
CA TYR A 86 -0.20 -8.68 -17.39
C TYR A 86 -1.25 -7.80 -18.07
N ASN A 87 -1.54 -6.63 -17.51
CA ASN A 87 -2.54 -5.70 -18.03
C ASN A 87 -2.19 -5.22 -19.44
N ILE A 88 -0.90 -5.02 -19.71
CA ILE A 88 -0.41 -4.65 -21.04
C ILE A 88 -0.11 -5.85 -21.95
N SER A 89 -0.30 -7.07 -21.47
CA SER A 89 0.00 -8.24 -22.27
C SER A 89 -0.99 -8.35 -23.43
N PRO A 90 -0.56 -8.92 -24.57
CA PRO A 90 -1.47 -9.21 -25.68
C PRO A 90 -2.60 -10.17 -25.30
N ALA A 91 -2.57 -10.85 -24.15
CA ALA A 91 -3.69 -11.65 -23.68
C ALA A 91 -4.81 -10.77 -23.07
N ASN A 92 -4.46 -9.62 -22.49
CA ASN A 92 -5.40 -8.72 -21.80
C ASN A 92 -5.73 -7.44 -22.61
N ILE A 93 -4.86 -6.99 -23.54
CA ILE A 93 -5.17 -5.88 -24.48
C ILE A 93 -5.69 -6.41 -25.84
N GLN A 94 -6.44 -7.51 -25.90
CA GLN A 94 -7.14 -7.81 -27.16
C GLN A 94 -8.44 -7.02 -27.19
N ASN A 95 -8.54 -6.08 -28.13
CA ASN A 95 -9.83 -5.54 -28.54
C ASN A 95 -10.73 -6.69 -29.05
N SER A 96 -12.04 -6.46 -29.03
CA SER A 96 -13.03 -7.37 -29.61
C SER A 96 -12.63 -7.76 -31.03
N ARG A 97 -12.28 -9.05 -31.23
CA ARG A 97 -12.01 -9.59 -32.56
C ARG A 97 -13.34 -9.95 -33.21
N VAL A 98 -13.59 -9.46 -34.42
CA VAL A 98 -14.75 -9.85 -35.22
C VAL A 98 -14.57 -11.32 -35.61
N ILE A 99 -15.28 -12.23 -34.93
CA ILE A 99 -15.19 -13.70 -35.11
C ILE A 99 -16.08 -14.24 -36.24
N GLY A 100 -16.68 -13.37 -37.06
CA GLY A 100 -17.53 -13.76 -38.18
C GLY A 100 -17.62 -12.66 -39.24
N GLY A 101 -17.77 -13.03 -40.51
CA GLY A 101 -17.96 -12.05 -41.58
C GLY A 101 -19.17 -11.15 -41.33
N PHE A 102 -19.11 -9.90 -41.77
CA PHE A 102 -20.26 -9.01 -41.73
C PHE A 102 -21.37 -9.59 -42.61
N VAL A 103 -22.50 -9.97 -41.99
CA VAL A 103 -23.69 -10.41 -42.73
C VAL A 103 -24.34 -9.17 -43.33
N THR A 104 -23.91 -8.79 -44.52
CA THR A 104 -24.57 -7.75 -45.30
C THR A 104 -25.82 -8.35 -45.93
N LYS A 105 -26.99 -7.78 -45.60
CA LYS A 105 -28.24 -8.16 -46.25
C LYS A 105 -28.33 -7.38 -47.55
N ASP A 106 -28.16 -8.06 -48.68
CA ASP A 106 -28.24 -7.46 -50.03
C ASP A 106 -29.65 -6.98 -50.42
N THR A 107 -30.63 -7.20 -49.55
CA THR A 107 -32.00 -6.71 -49.71
C THR A 107 -32.27 -5.54 -48.78
N PRO A 108 -32.77 -4.41 -49.30
CA PRO A 108 -33.03 -3.24 -48.50
C PRO A 108 -34.14 -3.56 -47.48
N ALA A 109 -33.91 -3.22 -46.20
CA ALA A 109 -34.86 -3.51 -45.13
C ALA A 109 -36.22 -2.80 -45.32
N LYS A 110 -36.27 -1.73 -46.13
CA LYS A 110 -37.44 -0.90 -46.50
C LYS A 110 -37.18 -0.28 -47.90
N PRO A 111 -38.20 0.10 -48.72
CA PRO A 111 -39.64 0.04 -48.48
C PRO A 111 -40.34 -1.16 -49.16
N LYS A 112 -41.34 -1.73 -48.46
CA LYS A 112 -42.13 -2.90 -48.91
C LYS A 112 -43.19 -2.50 -49.94
N LYS A 113 -42.80 -2.37 -51.21
CA LYS A 113 -43.70 -1.90 -52.30
C LYS A 113 -45.04 -2.65 -52.38
N ARG A 114 -45.04 -3.98 -52.17
CA ARG A 114 -46.27 -4.78 -52.16
C ARG A 114 -47.22 -4.42 -51.01
N LEU A 115 -46.68 -4.11 -49.82
CA LEU A 115 -47.49 -3.70 -48.67
C LEU A 115 -48.13 -2.35 -48.92
N ILE A 116 -47.39 -1.40 -49.49
CA ILE A 116 -47.91 -0.08 -49.85
C ILE A 116 -49.05 -0.21 -50.86
N LEU A 117 -48.87 -1.03 -51.89
CA LEU A 117 -49.89 -1.25 -52.92
C LEU A 117 -51.17 -1.89 -52.35
N ALA A 118 -51.02 -2.88 -51.45
CA ALA A 118 -52.14 -3.52 -50.79
C ALA A 118 -52.93 -2.54 -49.91
N VAL A 119 -52.24 -1.72 -49.12
CA VAL A 119 -52.89 -0.70 -48.28
C VAL A 119 -53.62 0.32 -49.14
N ALA A 120 -52.97 0.85 -50.19
CA ALA A 120 -53.59 1.83 -51.08
C ALA A 120 -54.88 1.30 -51.74
N PHE A 121 -54.89 0.04 -52.17
CA PHE A 121 -56.07 -0.60 -52.75
C PHE A 121 -57.23 -0.69 -51.76
N VAL A 122 -56.97 -1.18 -50.54
CA VAL A 122 -58.00 -1.30 -49.50
C VAL A 122 -58.54 0.07 -49.09
N THR A 123 -57.65 1.05 -48.90
CA THR A 123 -58.06 2.42 -48.58
C THR A 123 -58.89 3.07 -49.69
N GLY A 124 -58.56 2.78 -50.97
CA GLY A 124 -59.32 3.30 -52.11
C GLY A 124 -60.73 2.72 -52.18
N LEU A 125 -60.90 1.43 -51.91
CA LEU A 125 -62.22 0.79 -51.85
C LEU A 125 -63.08 1.38 -50.73
N ILE A 126 -62.52 1.54 -49.53
CA ILE A 126 -63.21 2.17 -48.39
C ILE A 126 -63.61 3.60 -48.76
N PHE A 127 -62.67 4.37 -49.31
CA PHE A 127 -62.91 5.76 -49.70
C PHE A 127 -64.02 5.90 -50.77
N SER A 128 -64.10 4.97 -51.72
CA SER A 128 -65.17 4.95 -52.73
C SER A 128 -66.56 4.79 -52.13
N ILE A 129 -66.70 3.94 -51.09
CA ILE A 129 -67.98 3.74 -50.39
C ILE A 129 -68.34 5.00 -49.60
N PHE A 130 -67.36 5.60 -48.90
CA PHE A 130 -67.55 6.87 -48.20
C PHE A 130 -68.02 7.99 -49.14
N LEU A 131 -67.51 8.04 -50.38
CA LEU A 131 -67.91 9.06 -51.35
C LEU A 131 -69.39 9.00 -51.72
N ILE A 132 -69.95 7.79 -51.84
CA ILE A 132 -71.37 7.59 -52.18
C ILE A 132 -72.25 8.16 -51.06
N PHE A 133 -71.91 7.90 -49.80
CA PHE A 133 -72.63 8.48 -48.66
C PHE A 133 -72.55 10.01 -48.62
N ILE A 134 -71.41 10.60 -48.99
CA ILE A 134 -71.27 12.06 -49.08
C ILE A 134 -72.15 12.63 -50.20
N LEU A 135 -72.19 11.98 -51.36
CA LEU A 135 -73.02 12.41 -52.49
C LEU A 135 -74.52 12.33 -52.15
N GLU A 136 -74.96 11.22 -51.55
CA GLU A 136 -76.34 11.03 -51.11
C GLU A 136 -76.73 12.07 -50.05
N PHE A 137 -75.84 12.34 -49.09
CA PHE A 137 -76.04 13.39 -48.09
C PHE A 137 -76.19 14.79 -48.73
N TRP A 138 -75.41 15.12 -49.75
CA TRP A 138 -75.55 16.41 -50.45
C TRP A 138 -76.82 16.49 -51.29
N GLU A 139 -77.19 15.41 -51.97
CA GLU A 139 -78.41 15.38 -52.78
C GLU A 139 -79.66 15.48 -51.91
N GLU A 140 -79.69 14.79 -50.77
CA GLU A 140 -80.80 14.86 -49.82
C GLU A 140 -80.93 16.27 -49.21
N ASN A 141 -79.81 16.90 -48.84
CA ASN A 141 -79.84 18.28 -48.35
C ASN A 141 -80.29 19.28 -49.42
N LYS A 142 -79.92 19.07 -50.70
CA LYS A 142 -80.38 19.94 -51.79
C LYS A 142 -81.90 19.83 -52.00
N LYS A 143 -82.45 18.61 -52.01
CA LYS A 143 -83.91 18.39 -52.14
C LYS A 143 -84.69 19.02 -51.00
N ARG A 144 -84.20 18.90 -49.76
CA ARG A 144 -84.80 19.53 -48.58
C ARG A 144 -84.81 21.07 -48.65
N LEU A 145 -83.82 21.68 -49.32
CA LEU A 145 -83.77 23.13 -49.53
C LEU A 145 -84.78 23.60 -50.58
N GLU A 146 -84.99 22.81 -51.65
CA GLU A 146 -85.94 23.11 -52.74
C GLU A 146 -87.41 22.93 -52.29
N GLU A 147 -87.70 22.01 -51.36
CA GLU A 147 -89.05 21.82 -50.77
C GLU A 147 -89.40 22.83 -49.66
N SER A 148 -88.44 23.65 -49.23
CA SER A 148 -88.59 24.66 -48.16
C SER A 148 -88.71 26.11 -48.67
N GLN A 149 -88.86 26.30 -49.99
CA GLN A 149 -89.20 27.57 -50.66
C GLN A 149 -90.64 27.56 -51.17
#